data_AF-A0ABD5LHD0-F1
#
_entry.id   AF-A0ABD5LHD0-F1
#
_cell.length_a   1.000
_cell.length_b   1.000
_cell.length_c   1.000
_cell.angle_alpha   90.00
_cell.angle_beta   90.00
_cell.angle_gamma   90.00
#
_symmetry.space_group_name_H-M   'P 1'
#
loop_
_entity.id
_entity.type
_entity.pdbx_description
1 polymer ?
#
loop_
_entity_poly.entity_id
_entity_poly.type
_entity_poly.pdbx_seq_one_letter_code
_entity_poly.pdbx_strand_id
1 'polypeptide(L)'
;MQKLNQTVLISGVLAGICAAFLTLGATAQSSLSFLLYAGSAMPIFIAGMGWGNRAAIIAIITTAIIGALVMSPLFALTIAIFTLIPAGWLSHLANLARPASELGGPDDLLAWYPLSGIVLHLCILVSVAVVILGWMIGYGPDLVTRMIDMIMTSVQNSEPLFEPNVEALARTKSLFVLLLPIVQGGLWVILLFAAYYFATRVVGTFGKGLRPREDIASALRMHRNAIFIFLAGIVAIFLGGVAAMVGAVICGTFGAGFLMAGYASLHKRARGKDWRLPVLILAYLSAVFVFPLFIILVFGLSDVRSTISLTPARKTDNSNETKP
;
A
#
# COMPACT_ATOMS: atom_id res chain seq x y z
N MET A 1 4.99 31.89 13.06
CA MET A 1 5.75 30.69 12.65
C MET A 1 6.04 29.84 13.88
N GLN A 2 5.35 28.71 14.06
CA GLN A 2 5.57 27.79 15.20
C GLN A 2 6.96 27.14 15.06
N LYS A 3 7.89 27.45 15.99
CA LYS A 3 9.27 26.93 16.01
C LYS A 3 9.28 25.41 15.79
N LEU A 4 10.16 24.94 14.91
CA LEU A 4 10.34 23.51 14.65
C LEU A 4 10.86 22.85 15.94
N ASN A 5 10.10 21.90 16.50
CA ASN A 5 10.51 21.17 17.69
C ASN A 5 11.71 20.27 17.33
N GLN A 6 12.81 20.36 18.09
CA GLN A 6 14.05 19.63 17.86
C GLN A 6 13.82 18.10 17.77
N THR A 7 12.89 17.56 18.55
CA THR A 7 12.53 16.13 18.48
C THR A 7 11.93 15.75 17.14
N VAL A 8 11.07 16.60 16.56
CA VAL A 8 10.43 16.36 15.25
C VAL A 8 11.48 16.35 14.14
N LEU A 9 12.45 17.26 14.21
CA LEU A 9 13.56 17.33 13.25
C LEU A 9 14.43 16.06 13.31
N ILE A 10 14.87 15.68 14.51
CA ILE A 10 15.74 14.51 14.70
C ILE A 10 15.03 13.23 14.26
N SER A 11 13.78 13.02 14.70
CA SER A 11 13.00 11.83 14.32
C SER A 11 12.77 11.75 12.81
N GLY A 12 12.49 12.89 12.16
CA GLY A 12 12.34 12.95 10.70
C GLY A 12 13.63 12.59 9.97
N VAL A 13 14.77 13.19 10.36
CA VAL A 13 16.07 12.92 9.72
C VAL A 13 16.48 11.46 9.88
N LEU A 14 16.38 10.89 11.09
CA LEU A 14 16.72 9.48 11.34
C LEU A 14 15.84 8.52 10.54
N ALA A 15 14.52 8.79 10.49
CA ALA A 15 13.62 8.00 9.66
C ALA A 15 13.97 8.11 8.16
N GLY A 16 14.34 9.31 7.70
CA GLY A 16 14.76 9.53 6.32
C GLY A 16 16.05 8.81 5.94
N ILE A 17 17.04 8.78 6.85
CA ILE A 17 18.27 8.00 6.67
C ILE A 17 17.96 6.51 6.60
N CYS A 18 17.11 6.01 7.50
CA CYS A 18 16.69 4.60 7.50
C CYS A 18 15.97 4.22 6.19
N ALA A 19 15.02 5.05 5.74
CA ALA A 19 14.34 4.84 4.46
C ALA A 19 15.30 4.90 3.27
N ALA A 20 16.30 5.77 3.29
CA ALA A 20 17.34 5.82 2.26
C ALA A 20 18.16 4.54 2.23
N PHE A 21 18.60 4.02 3.38
CA PHE A 21 19.38 2.78 3.43
C PHE A 21 18.56 1.55 3.01
N LEU A 22 17.28 1.48 3.34
CA LEU A 22 16.41 0.41 2.83
C LEU A 22 16.25 0.50 1.31
N THR A 23 16.08 1.71 0.78
CA THR A 23 15.98 1.97 -0.65
C THR A 23 17.28 1.61 -1.39
N LEU A 24 18.44 1.99 -0.84
CA LEU A 24 19.75 1.66 -1.41
C LEU A 24 20.04 0.15 -1.29
N GLY A 25 19.71 -0.46 -0.15
CA GLY A 25 19.81 -1.92 0.03
C GLY A 25 18.99 -2.69 -1.01
N ALA A 26 17.83 -2.16 -1.38
CA ALA A 26 17.00 -2.74 -2.44
C ALA A 26 17.69 -2.76 -3.81
N THR A 27 18.55 -1.77 -4.10
CA THR A 27 19.34 -1.73 -5.34
C THR A 27 20.52 -2.72 -5.33
N ALA A 28 21.04 -3.06 -4.14
CA ALA A 28 22.21 -3.91 -4.00
C ALA A 28 21.91 -5.42 -3.98
N GLN A 29 20.71 -5.83 -3.55
CA GLN A 29 20.35 -7.25 -3.38
C GLN A 29 19.13 -7.65 -4.20
N SER A 30 19.31 -8.52 -5.21
CA SER A 30 18.26 -8.90 -6.17
C SER A 30 17.06 -9.65 -5.56
N SER A 31 17.27 -10.55 -4.60
CA SER A 31 16.19 -11.44 -4.10
C SER A 31 15.20 -10.76 -3.15
N LEU A 32 15.60 -9.69 -2.46
CA LEU A 32 14.78 -8.99 -1.46
C LEU A 32 14.41 -7.56 -1.85
N SER A 33 14.76 -7.11 -3.07
CA SER A 33 14.58 -5.72 -3.52
C SER A 33 13.17 -5.19 -3.30
N PHE A 34 12.14 -5.96 -3.68
CA PHE A 34 10.76 -5.51 -3.60
C PHE A 34 10.30 -5.29 -2.15
N LEU A 35 10.74 -6.13 -1.21
CA LEU A 35 10.45 -5.97 0.22
C LEU A 35 11.20 -4.79 0.81
N LEU A 36 12.47 -4.58 0.44
CA LEU A 36 13.26 -3.44 0.92
C LEU A 36 12.74 -2.11 0.39
N TYR A 37 12.36 -2.04 -0.89
CA TYR A 37 11.73 -0.87 -1.47
C TYR A 37 10.40 -0.53 -0.78
N ALA A 38 9.51 -1.51 -0.57
CA ALA A 38 8.28 -1.25 0.17
C ALA A 38 8.53 -0.96 1.66
N GLY A 39 9.51 -1.62 2.26
CA GLY A 39 9.94 -1.41 3.63
C GLY A 39 10.45 0.02 3.88
N SER A 40 10.99 0.69 2.86
CA SER A 40 11.39 2.10 2.97
C SER A 40 10.24 3.06 3.31
N ALA A 41 8.98 2.67 3.07
CA ALA A 41 7.81 3.42 3.53
C ALA A 41 7.62 3.36 5.05
N MET A 42 8.07 2.28 5.71
CA MET A 42 7.83 2.04 7.13
C MET A 42 8.47 3.12 8.04
N PRO A 43 9.74 3.55 7.85
CA PRO A 43 10.28 4.68 8.59
C PRO A 43 9.48 5.97 8.42
N ILE A 44 8.97 6.25 7.21
CA ILE A 44 8.14 7.44 6.94
C ILE A 44 6.82 7.35 7.70
N PHE A 45 6.17 6.18 7.67
CA PHE A 45 4.97 5.90 8.46
C PHE A 45 5.22 6.08 9.95
N ILE A 46 6.34 5.57 10.47
CA ILE A 46 6.72 5.68 11.88
C ILE A 46 6.89 7.15 12.29
N ALA A 47 7.64 7.92 11.50
CA ALA A 47 7.85 9.34 11.74
C ALA A 47 6.53 10.13 11.70
N GLY A 48 5.72 9.91 10.67
CA GLY A 48 4.46 10.61 10.47
C GLY A 48 3.41 10.30 11.53
N MET A 49 3.21 9.03 11.87
CA MET A 49 2.24 8.64 12.90
C MET A 49 2.70 8.99 14.31
N GLY A 50 4.01 8.98 14.60
CA GLY A 50 4.54 9.24 15.94
C GLY A 50 4.80 10.72 16.25
N TRP A 51 5.23 11.51 15.26
CA TRP A 51 5.67 12.91 15.45
C TRP A 51 5.00 13.90 14.49
N GLY A 52 4.01 13.44 13.71
CA GLY A 52 3.17 14.27 12.86
C GLY A 52 3.74 14.55 11.47
N ASN A 53 2.97 15.28 10.67
CA ASN A 53 3.26 15.52 9.25
C ASN A 53 4.63 16.15 8.99
N ARG A 54 5.10 17.03 9.88
CA ARG A 54 6.41 17.68 9.73
C ARG A 54 7.55 16.66 9.78
N ALA A 55 7.48 15.66 10.68
CA ALA A 55 8.48 14.60 10.75
C ALA A 55 8.47 13.74 9.49
N ALA A 56 7.29 13.39 8.95
CA ALA A 56 7.18 12.67 7.69
C ALA A 56 7.78 13.46 6.50
N ILE A 57 7.48 14.77 6.40
CA ILE A 57 8.03 15.63 5.35
C ILE A 57 9.56 15.70 5.43
N ILE A 58 10.11 15.90 6.63
CA ILE A 58 11.56 15.91 6.85
C ILE A 58 12.16 14.57 6.45
N ALA A 59 11.54 13.44 6.83
CA ALA A 59 12.01 12.11 6.46
C ALA A 59 12.03 11.92 4.93
N ILE A 60 10.96 12.30 4.23
CA ILE A 60 10.88 12.24 2.75
C ILE A 60 11.99 13.08 2.12
N ILE A 61 12.19 14.32 2.59
CA ILE A 61 13.22 15.22 2.07
C ILE A 61 14.62 14.64 2.31
N THR A 62 14.90 14.15 3.53
CA THR A 62 16.18 13.51 3.85
C THR A 62 16.44 12.30 2.97
N THR A 63 15.46 11.42 2.77
CA THR A 63 15.60 10.27 1.86
C THR A 63 15.83 10.71 0.42
N ALA A 64 15.09 11.71 -0.07
CA ALA A 64 15.23 12.21 -1.42
C ALA A 64 16.61 12.85 -1.67
N ILE A 65 17.13 13.65 -0.71
CA ILE A 65 18.48 14.23 -0.80
C ILE A 65 19.53 13.12 -0.88
N ILE A 66 19.47 12.13 0.02
CA ILE A 66 20.43 11.02 0.01
C ILE A 66 20.33 10.23 -1.29
N GLY A 67 19.12 9.88 -1.73
CA GLY A 67 18.89 9.15 -2.98
C GLY A 67 19.38 9.92 -4.21
N ALA A 68 19.23 11.25 -4.22
CA ALA A 68 19.65 12.09 -5.34
C ALA A 68 21.18 12.17 -5.44
N LEU A 69 21.86 12.30 -4.29
CA LEU A 69 23.32 12.38 -4.20
C LEU A 69 24.01 11.05 -4.48
N VAL A 70 23.41 9.93 -4.03
CA VAL A 70 24.02 8.60 -4.12
C VAL A 70 23.68 7.88 -5.43
N MET A 71 22.45 8.02 -5.93
CA MET A 71 21.97 7.30 -7.12
C MET A 71 21.76 8.26 -8.30
N SER A 72 20.68 9.04 -8.28
CA SER A 72 20.40 10.09 -9.26
C SER A 72 19.18 10.91 -8.84
N PRO A 73 19.02 12.16 -9.35
CA PRO A 73 17.82 12.94 -9.12
C PRO A 73 16.52 12.25 -9.58
N LEU A 74 16.56 11.54 -10.71
CA LEU A 74 15.41 10.79 -11.22
C LEU A 74 15.02 9.63 -10.30
N PHE A 75 16.01 8.92 -9.74
CA PHE A 75 15.77 7.87 -8.76
C PHE A 75 15.10 8.41 -7.50
N ALA A 76 15.61 9.53 -6.96
CA ALA A 76 15.04 10.18 -5.79
C ALA A 76 13.60 10.63 -6.02
N LEU A 77 13.32 11.22 -7.20
CA LEU A 77 11.97 11.62 -7.59
C LEU A 77 11.04 10.41 -7.67
N THR A 78 11.51 9.32 -8.28
CA THR A 78 10.77 8.06 -8.44
C THR A 78 10.39 7.51 -7.07
N ILE A 79 11.35 7.24 -6.19
CA ILE A 79 11.03 6.67 -4.86
C ILE A 79 10.14 7.60 -4.03
N ALA A 80 10.34 8.91 -4.11
CA ALA A 80 9.50 9.88 -3.41
C ALA A 80 8.04 9.80 -3.85
N ILE A 81 7.78 9.83 -5.16
CA ILE A 81 6.42 9.78 -5.72
C ILE A 81 5.75 8.43 -5.46
N PHE A 82 6.45 7.33 -5.73
CA PHE A 82 5.83 6.00 -5.72
C PHE A 82 5.69 5.40 -4.32
N THR A 83 6.52 5.82 -3.36
CA THR A 83 6.60 5.16 -2.05
C THR A 83 6.48 6.13 -0.89
N LEU A 84 7.31 7.18 -0.84
CA LEU A 84 7.48 7.98 0.38
C LEU A 84 6.36 9.00 0.58
N ILE A 85 5.91 9.69 -0.48
CA ILE A 85 4.78 10.62 -0.44
C ILE A 85 3.49 9.90 -0.06
N PRO A 86 3.13 8.75 -0.68
CA PRO A 86 1.99 7.96 -0.23
C PRO A 86 2.08 7.58 1.25
N ALA A 87 3.25 7.15 1.73
CA ALA A 87 3.44 6.82 3.15
C ALA A 87 3.20 8.04 4.06
N GLY A 88 3.76 9.19 3.70
CA GLY A 88 3.56 10.45 4.41
C GLY A 88 2.08 10.87 4.44
N TRP A 89 1.40 10.83 3.30
CA TRP A 89 -0.03 11.16 3.21
C TRP A 89 -0.91 10.22 4.04
N LEU A 90 -0.68 8.92 3.93
CA LEU A 90 -1.46 7.92 4.68
C LEU A 90 -1.18 8.01 6.19
N SER A 91 0.04 8.38 6.61
CA SER A 91 0.34 8.66 8.02
C SER A 91 -0.42 9.88 8.55
N HIS A 92 -0.63 10.91 7.70
CA HIS A 92 -1.47 12.05 8.04
C HIS A 92 -2.92 11.62 8.25
N LEU A 93 -3.50 10.89 7.29
CA LEU A 93 -4.87 10.39 7.41
C LEU A 93 -5.06 9.51 8.65
N ALA A 94 -4.07 8.69 8.99
CA ALA A 94 -4.12 7.84 10.19
C ALA A 94 -4.24 8.64 11.49
N ASN A 95 -3.68 9.85 11.53
CA ASN A 95 -3.70 10.75 12.68
C ASN A 95 -4.93 11.69 12.71
N LEU A 96 -5.74 11.72 11.66
CA LEU A 96 -6.96 12.53 11.65
C LEU A 96 -8.01 11.90 12.58
N ALA A 97 -8.45 12.70 13.55
CA ALA A 97 -9.57 12.41 14.44
C ALA A 97 -10.34 13.70 14.72
N ARG A 98 -11.63 13.55 15.03
CA ARG A 98 -12.50 14.65 15.47
C ARG A 98 -13.37 14.20 16.65
N PRO A 99 -13.91 15.12 17.47
CA PRO A 99 -14.87 14.76 18.51
C PRO A 99 -16.03 13.94 17.93
N ALA A 100 -16.41 12.85 18.60
CA ALA A 100 -17.48 11.98 18.13
C ALA A 100 -18.86 12.67 18.21
N SER A 101 -19.02 13.67 19.07
CA SER A 101 -20.22 14.52 19.14
C SER A 101 -20.53 15.26 17.85
N GLU A 102 -19.53 15.67 17.07
CA GLU A 102 -19.72 16.25 15.73
C GLU A 102 -20.37 15.28 14.73
N LEU A 103 -20.36 13.99 15.05
CA LEU A 103 -20.95 12.90 14.28
C LEU A 103 -22.23 12.33 14.91
N GLY A 104 -22.75 12.96 15.97
CA GLY A 104 -23.87 12.43 16.74
C GLY A 104 -23.50 11.26 17.66
N GLY A 105 -22.21 11.09 17.96
CA GLY A 105 -21.69 10.13 18.94
C GLY A 105 -21.47 10.76 20.33
N PRO A 106 -20.89 10.01 21.28
CA PRO A 106 -20.66 10.50 22.65
C PRO A 106 -19.65 11.67 22.73
N ASP A 107 -19.85 12.57 23.69
CA ASP A 107 -19.03 13.79 23.86
C ASP A 107 -17.58 13.53 24.32
N ASP A 108 -17.32 12.38 24.94
CA ASP A 108 -16.02 12.02 25.54
C ASP A 108 -15.11 11.19 24.62
N LEU A 109 -15.60 10.87 23.41
CA LEU A 109 -14.90 10.03 22.46
C LEU A 109 -14.39 10.81 21.24
N LEU A 110 -13.28 10.34 20.68
CA LEU A 110 -12.74 10.75 19.40
C LEU A 110 -13.14 9.75 18.31
N ALA A 111 -13.64 10.26 17.20
CA ALA A 111 -13.92 9.55 15.97
C ALA A 111 -12.72 9.66 15.01
N TRP A 112 -12.05 8.53 14.76
CA TRP A 112 -10.89 8.48 13.87
C TRP A 112 -11.30 8.40 12.40
N TYR A 113 -10.39 8.87 11.54
CA TYR A 113 -10.56 8.72 10.10
C TYR A 113 -10.65 7.23 9.73
N PRO A 114 -11.69 6.81 8.97
CA PRO A 114 -11.96 5.40 8.73
C PRO A 114 -10.80 4.69 8.02
N LEU A 115 -10.47 3.47 8.48
CA LEU A 115 -9.45 2.65 7.83
C LEU A 115 -9.79 2.38 6.35
N SER A 116 -11.08 2.22 6.03
CA SER A 116 -11.54 2.06 4.65
C SER A 116 -11.26 3.28 3.77
N GLY A 117 -11.27 4.48 4.35
CA GLY A 117 -10.85 5.71 3.69
C GLY A 117 -9.33 5.76 3.44
N ILE A 118 -8.52 5.28 4.40
CA ILE A 118 -7.07 5.17 4.25
C ILE A 118 -6.73 4.21 3.10
N VAL A 119 -7.35 3.03 3.07
CA VAL A 119 -7.13 2.03 2.00
C VAL A 119 -7.61 2.54 0.64
N LEU A 120 -8.70 3.31 0.59
CA LEU A 120 -9.12 3.98 -0.65
C LEU A 120 -8.03 4.91 -1.19
N HIS A 121 -7.48 5.78 -0.34
CA HIS A 121 -6.40 6.69 -0.74
C HIS A 121 -5.14 5.92 -1.13
N LEU A 122 -4.82 4.83 -0.43
CA LEU A 122 -3.71 3.96 -0.81
C LEU A 122 -3.90 3.40 -2.23
N CYS A 123 -5.08 2.86 -2.53
CA CYS A 123 -5.37 2.31 -3.87
C CYS A 123 -5.29 3.40 -4.95
N ILE A 124 -5.83 4.60 -4.69
CA ILE A 124 -5.78 5.73 -5.63
C ILE A 124 -4.34 6.16 -5.87
N LEU A 125 -3.58 6.40 -4.79
CA LEU A 125 -2.19 6.86 -4.88
C LEU A 125 -1.33 5.84 -5.62
N VAL A 126 -1.42 4.55 -5.28
CA VAL A 126 -0.67 3.51 -5.99
C VAL A 126 -1.11 3.42 -7.46
N SER A 127 -2.39 3.59 -7.79
CA SER A 127 -2.85 3.56 -9.18
C SER A 127 -2.24 4.70 -9.99
N VAL A 128 -2.34 5.92 -9.47
CA VAL A 128 -1.75 7.12 -10.11
C VAL A 128 -0.25 6.92 -10.28
N ALA A 129 0.42 6.42 -9.23
CA ALA A 129 1.85 6.22 -9.25
C ALA A 129 2.24 5.13 -10.29
N VAL A 130 1.61 3.96 -10.31
CA VAL A 130 1.92 2.93 -11.32
C VAL A 130 1.64 3.42 -12.76
N VAL A 131 0.60 4.21 -12.98
CA VAL A 131 0.32 4.82 -14.30
C VAL A 131 1.42 5.81 -14.70
N ILE A 132 1.83 6.70 -13.80
CA ILE A 132 2.93 7.65 -14.05
C ILE A 132 4.24 6.90 -14.34
N LEU A 133 4.56 5.88 -13.53
CA LEU A 133 5.75 5.06 -13.73
C LEU A 133 5.72 4.37 -15.09
N GLY A 134 4.59 3.74 -15.43
CA GLY A 134 4.39 3.10 -16.73
C GLY A 134 4.61 4.07 -17.88
N TRP A 135 4.08 5.30 -17.78
CA TRP A 135 4.32 6.34 -18.78
C TRP A 135 5.80 6.75 -18.85
N MET A 136 6.46 6.96 -17.71
CA MET A 136 7.88 7.35 -17.64
C MET A 136 8.81 6.33 -18.28
N ILE A 137 8.54 5.03 -18.13
CA ILE A 137 9.37 3.96 -18.69
C ILE A 137 8.94 3.54 -20.11
N GLY A 138 7.91 4.17 -20.68
CA GLY A 138 7.35 3.76 -21.97
C GLY A 138 6.76 2.35 -21.94
N TYR A 139 6.07 2.00 -20.84
CA TYR A 139 5.40 0.71 -20.69
C TYR A 139 4.33 0.53 -21.76
N GLY A 140 4.36 -0.63 -22.42
CA GLY A 140 3.43 -0.99 -23.47
C GLY A 140 3.82 -2.30 -24.19
N PRO A 141 3.12 -2.63 -25.29
CA PRO A 141 3.35 -3.87 -26.04
C PRO A 141 4.81 -4.07 -26.46
N ASP A 142 5.50 -3.00 -26.88
CA ASP A 142 6.88 -3.09 -27.34
C ASP A 142 7.85 -3.46 -26.21
N LEU A 143 7.69 -2.83 -25.03
CA LEU A 143 8.52 -3.14 -23.87
C LEU A 143 8.29 -4.59 -23.42
N VAL A 144 7.02 -5.02 -23.32
CA VAL A 144 6.67 -6.38 -22.92
C VAL A 144 7.17 -7.41 -23.93
N THR A 145 7.08 -7.10 -25.23
CA THR A 145 7.61 -7.94 -26.31
C THR A 145 9.10 -8.14 -26.15
N ARG A 146 9.87 -7.04 -26.00
CA ARG A 146 11.32 -7.12 -25.76
C ARG A 146 11.66 -7.94 -24.52
N MET A 147 10.93 -7.75 -23.41
CA MET A 147 11.16 -8.51 -22.18
C MET A 147 10.94 -10.01 -22.36
N ILE A 148 9.84 -10.40 -23.01
CA ILE A 148 9.52 -11.81 -23.26
C ILE A 148 10.50 -12.42 -24.26
N ASP A 149 10.90 -11.69 -25.29
CA ASP A 149 11.89 -12.17 -26.26
C ASP A 149 13.24 -12.42 -25.61
N MET A 150 13.69 -11.57 -24.68
CA MET A 150 14.91 -11.83 -23.91
C MET A 150 14.82 -13.11 -23.06
N ILE A 151 13.67 -13.38 -22.43
CA ILE A 151 13.46 -14.62 -21.67
C ILE A 151 13.48 -15.82 -22.60
N MET A 152 12.79 -15.76 -23.75
CA MET A 152 12.75 -16.87 -24.71
C MET A 152 14.14 -17.18 -25.28
N THR A 153 14.93 -16.16 -25.61
CA THR A 153 16.32 -16.32 -26.02
C THR A 153 17.15 -16.99 -24.92
N SER A 154 16.94 -16.62 -23.65
CA SER A 154 17.62 -17.26 -22.52
C SER A 154 17.23 -18.73 -22.35
N VAL A 155 15.96 -19.07 -22.58
CA VAL A 155 15.46 -20.45 -22.55
C VAL A 155 16.09 -21.26 -23.68
N GLN A 156 16.10 -20.76 -24.91
CA GLN A 156 16.70 -21.43 -26.07
C GLN A 156 18.21 -21.64 -25.91
N ASN A 157 18.92 -20.70 -25.27
CA ASN A 157 20.33 -20.89 -24.93
C ASN A 157 20.56 -22.02 -23.92
N SER A 158 19.59 -22.27 -23.04
CA SER A 158 19.67 -23.33 -22.02
C SER A 158 19.16 -24.68 -22.56
N GLU A 159 18.17 -24.63 -23.45
CA GLU A 159 17.54 -25.78 -24.11
C GLU A 159 17.45 -25.54 -25.62
N PRO A 160 18.49 -25.88 -26.39
CA PRO A 160 18.54 -25.61 -27.84
C PRO A 160 17.46 -26.32 -28.67
N LEU A 161 16.86 -27.37 -28.11
CA LEU A 161 15.76 -28.12 -28.73
C LEU A 161 14.38 -27.53 -28.42
N PHE A 162 14.30 -26.49 -27.58
CA PHE A 162 13.05 -25.81 -27.27
C PHE A 162 12.64 -24.88 -28.42
N GLU A 163 11.64 -25.29 -29.20
CA GLU A 163 11.00 -24.46 -30.21
C GLU A 163 9.72 -23.81 -29.65
N PRO A 164 9.70 -22.48 -29.43
CA PRO A 164 8.52 -21.81 -28.93
C PRO A 164 7.40 -21.81 -29.98
N ASN A 165 6.21 -22.24 -29.58
CA ASN A 165 5.01 -22.07 -30.40
C ASN A 165 4.73 -20.56 -30.60
N VAL A 166 4.82 -20.10 -31.85
CA VAL A 166 4.70 -18.68 -32.21
C VAL A 166 3.35 -18.08 -31.83
N GLU A 167 2.25 -18.82 -32.01
CA GLU A 167 0.92 -18.35 -31.64
C GLU A 167 0.75 -18.26 -30.12
N ALA A 168 1.25 -19.26 -29.40
CA ALA A 168 1.22 -19.25 -27.94
C ALA A 168 2.07 -18.10 -27.37
N LEU A 169 3.21 -17.80 -27.99
CA LEU A 169 4.07 -16.69 -27.62
C LEU A 169 3.39 -15.33 -27.85
N ALA A 170 2.73 -15.16 -29.01
CA ALA A 170 1.98 -13.93 -29.30
C ALA A 170 0.84 -13.70 -28.29
N ARG A 171 0.08 -14.75 -27.94
CA ARG A 171 -0.94 -14.69 -26.89
C ARG A 171 -0.33 -14.33 -25.54
N THR A 172 0.79 -14.95 -25.17
CA THR A 172 1.51 -14.66 -23.93
C THR A 172 1.92 -13.20 -23.85
N LYS A 173 2.52 -12.65 -24.91
CA LYS A 173 2.87 -11.22 -24.98
C LYS A 173 1.67 -10.32 -24.75
N SER A 174 0.55 -10.59 -25.43
CA SER A 174 -0.69 -9.80 -25.27
C SER A 174 -1.26 -9.85 -23.85
N LEU A 175 -1.21 -11.01 -23.18
CA LEU A 175 -1.66 -11.17 -21.80
C LEU A 175 -0.79 -10.41 -20.81
N PHE A 176 0.54 -10.44 -21.00
CA PHE A 176 1.49 -9.80 -20.08
C PHE A 176 1.40 -8.27 -20.07
N VAL A 177 0.92 -7.65 -21.16
CA VAL A 177 0.63 -6.20 -21.21
C VAL A 177 -0.39 -5.78 -20.16
N LEU A 178 -1.34 -6.66 -19.81
CA LEU A 178 -2.36 -6.38 -18.80
C LEU A 178 -2.07 -7.06 -17.46
N LEU A 179 -1.42 -8.21 -17.47
CA LEU A 179 -1.12 -8.95 -16.25
C LEU A 179 -0.06 -8.25 -15.40
N LEU A 180 1.01 -7.72 -16.01
CA LEU A 180 2.08 -7.08 -15.25
C LEU A 180 1.57 -5.87 -14.43
N PRO A 181 0.77 -4.94 -14.99
CA PRO A 181 0.24 -3.82 -14.22
C PRO A 181 -0.76 -4.25 -13.14
N ILE A 182 -1.57 -5.28 -13.38
CA ILE A 182 -2.47 -5.87 -12.37
C ILE A 182 -1.65 -6.37 -11.18
N VAL A 183 -0.66 -7.23 -11.44
CA VAL A 183 0.16 -7.85 -10.39
C VAL A 183 0.99 -6.78 -9.67
N GLN A 184 1.62 -5.87 -10.41
CA GLN A 184 2.44 -4.81 -9.86
C GLN A 184 1.63 -3.87 -8.96
N GLY A 185 0.49 -3.37 -9.44
CA GLY A 185 -0.38 -2.49 -8.66
C GLY A 185 -0.92 -3.16 -7.40
N GLY A 186 -1.40 -4.40 -7.52
CA GLY A 186 -1.93 -5.15 -6.39
C GLY A 186 -0.87 -5.47 -5.33
N LEU A 187 0.32 -5.88 -5.76
CA LEU A 187 1.45 -6.16 -4.87
C LEU A 187 1.86 -4.91 -4.09
N TRP A 188 1.95 -3.75 -4.75
CA TRP A 188 2.31 -2.49 -4.09
C TRP A 188 1.29 -2.05 -3.04
N VAL A 189 0.00 -2.21 -3.32
CA VAL A 189 -1.05 -1.94 -2.32
C VAL A 189 -0.89 -2.85 -1.10
N ILE A 190 -0.68 -4.15 -1.30
CA ILE A 190 -0.50 -5.11 -0.19
C ILE A 190 0.75 -4.77 0.63
N LEU A 191 1.87 -4.49 -0.03
CA LEU A 191 3.14 -4.22 0.64
C LEU A 191 3.12 -2.89 1.42
N LEU A 192 2.57 -1.82 0.85
CA LEU A 192 2.45 -0.54 1.56
C LEU A 192 1.44 -0.61 2.70
N PHE A 193 0.35 -1.37 2.55
CA PHE A 193 -0.56 -1.63 3.65
C PHE A 193 0.11 -2.46 4.76
N ALA A 194 0.93 -3.45 4.40
CA ALA A 194 1.71 -4.22 5.36
C ALA A 194 2.70 -3.31 6.11
N ALA A 195 3.42 -2.43 5.42
CA ALA A 195 4.31 -1.44 6.02
C ALA A 195 3.55 -0.50 6.98
N TYR A 196 2.39 0.01 6.57
CA TYR A 196 1.49 0.78 7.44
C TYR A 196 1.10 -0.01 8.69
N TYR A 197 0.65 -1.25 8.52
CA TYR A 197 0.23 -2.12 9.62
C TYR A 197 1.35 -2.38 10.63
N PHE A 198 2.56 -2.71 10.17
CA PHE A 198 3.69 -2.90 11.08
C PHE A 198 4.14 -1.59 11.72
N ALA A 199 4.12 -0.47 11.00
CA ALA A 199 4.44 0.84 11.54
C ALA A 199 3.48 1.25 12.67
N THR A 200 2.16 0.99 12.55
CA THR A 200 1.21 1.31 13.62
C THR A 200 1.55 0.57 14.92
N ARG A 201 2.03 -0.67 14.83
CA ARG A 201 2.47 -1.45 16.00
C ARG A 201 3.74 -0.90 16.63
N VAL A 202 4.74 -0.59 15.81
CA VAL A 202 6.03 -0.06 16.27
C VAL A 202 5.84 1.32 16.94
N VAL A 203 5.07 2.20 16.32
CA VAL A 203 4.78 3.52 16.92
C VAL A 203 3.98 3.39 18.22
N GLY A 204 3.05 2.43 18.29
CA GLY A 204 2.31 2.11 19.50
C GLY A 204 3.23 1.66 20.65
N THR A 205 4.25 0.84 20.36
CA THR A 205 5.23 0.41 21.38
C THR A 205 6.06 1.57 21.94
N PHE A 206 6.27 2.65 21.17
CA PHE A 206 6.94 3.86 21.65
C PHE A 206 6.02 4.81 22.46
N GLY A 207 4.73 4.48 22.62
CA GLY A 207 3.75 5.36 23.30
C GLY A 207 3.46 6.67 22.55
N LYS A 208 3.91 6.77 21.29
CA LYS A 208 3.74 7.93 20.41
C LYS A 208 2.58 7.79 19.44
N GLY A 209 1.99 6.59 19.32
CA GLY A 209 0.84 6.36 18.45
C GLY A 209 -0.37 7.13 18.92
N LEU A 210 -0.89 8.02 18.09
CA LEU A 210 -2.11 8.75 18.37
C LEU A 210 -3.34 7.84 18.20
N ARG A 211 -3.40 7.11 17.07
CA ARG A 211 -4.47 6.18 16.73
C ARG A 211 -4.31 4.86 17.50
N PRO A 212 -5.30 4.43 18.29
CA PRO A 212 -5.26 3.12 18.92
C PRO A 212 -5.30 1.98 17.91
N ARG A 213 -4.75 0.84 18.31
CA ARG A 213 -4.71 -0.33 17.43
C ARG A 213 -6.12 -0.83 17.15
N GLU A 214 -6.46 -0.91 15.88
CA GLU A 214 -7.72 -1.49 15.42
C GLU A 214 -7.60 -3.00 15.21
N ASP A 215 -8.70 -3.71 15.42
CA ASP A 215 -8.83 -5.10 15.02
C ASP A 215 -9.04 -5.19 13.50
N ILE A 216 -7.98 -5.48 12.76
CA ILE A 216 -7.97 -5.51 11.29
C ILE A 216 -9.06 -6.43 10.72
N ALA A 217 -9.33 -7.58 11.34
CA ALA A 217 -10.37 -8.49 10.84
C ALA A 217 -11.76 -7.82 10.81
N SER A 218 -12.04 -6.95 11.79
CA SER A 218 -13.31 -6.23 11.87
C SER A 218 -13.30 -4.88 11.15
N ALA A 219 -12.18 -4.15 11.15
CA ALA A 219 -12.07 -2.78 10.63
C ALA A 219 -11.68 -2.69 9.15
N LEU A 220 -10.90 -3.64 8.62
CA LEU A 220 -10.38 -3.55 7.25
C LEU A 220 -11.46 -3.91 6.23
N ARG A 221 -12.11 -2.89 5.69
CA ARG A 221 -13.08 -2.94 4.59
C ARG A 221 -12.74 -1.89 3.54
N MET A 222 -13.28 -2.04 2.34
CA MET A 222 -13.16 -0.99 1.32
C MET A 222 -14.19 0.11 1.53
N HIS A 223 -13.88 1.31 1.04
CA HIS A 223 -14.83 2.42 1.03
C HIS A 223 -15.93 2.17 0.00
N ARG A 224 -17.18 2.61 0.26
CA ARG A 224 -18.34 2.35 -0.62
C ARG A 224 -18.12 2.73 -2.08
N ASN A 225 -17.45 3.86 -2.31
CA ASN A 225 -17.17 4.37 -3.66
C ASN A 225 -16.10 3.57 -4.42
N ALA A 226 -15.33 2.72 -3.73
CA ALA A 226 -14.30 1.91 -4.36
C ALA A 226 -14.86 0.91 -5.38
N ILE A 227 -16.11 0.47 -5.20
CA ILE A 227 -16.77 -0.45 -6.14
C ILE A 227 -16.88 0.21 -7.51
N PHE A 228 -17.29 1.48 -7.57
CA PHE A 228 -17.45 2.20 -8.85
C PHE A 228 -16.11 2.40 -9.56
N ILE A 229 -15.05 2.70 -8.82
CA ILE A 229 -13.70 2.86 -9.39
C ILE A 229 -13.19 1.52 -9.93
N PHE A 230 -13.38 0.43 -9.18
CA PHE A 230 -13.01 -0.90 -9.63
C PHE A 230 -13.79 -1.33 -10.87
N LEU A 231 -15.10 -1.07 -10.91
CA LEU A 231 -15.93 -1.32 -12.09
C LEU A 231 -15.46 -0.50 -13.30
N ALA A 232 -15.13 0.78 -13.11
CA ALA A 232 -14.58 1.60 -14.18
C ALA A 232 -13.25 1.04 -14.72
N GLY A 233 -12.38 0.52 -13.83
CA GLY A 233 -11.16 -0.19 -14.22
C GLY A 233 -11.43 -1.43 -15.08
N ILE A 234 -12.42 -2.25 -14.68
CA ILE A 234 -12.83 -3.43 -15.44
C ILE A 234 -13.34 -3.04 -16.82
N VAL A 235 -14.22 -2.04 -16.91
CA VAL A 235 -14.74 -1.55 -18.20
C VAL A 235 -13.61 -1.02 -19.08
N ALA A 236 -12.65 -0.29 -18.51
CA ALA A 236 -11.51 0.26 -19.25
C ALA A 236 -10.62 -0.82 -19.89
N ILE A 237 -10.51 -2.01 -19.30
CA ILE A 237 -9.79 -3.16 -19.90
C ILE A 237 -10.35 -3.52 -21.29
N PHE A 238 -11.67 -3.42 -21.48
CA PHE A 238 -12.32 -3.75 -22.75
C PHE A 238 -12.13 -2.69 -23.84
N LEU A 239 -11.65 -1.50 -23.51
CA LEU A 239 -11.46 -0.40 -24.48
C LEU A 239 -10.17 -0.54 -25.30
N GLY A 240 -9.26 -1.44 -24.90
CA GLY A 240 -7.98 -1.62 -25.57
C GLY A 240 -6.97 -0.49 -25.34
N GLY A 241 -5.77 -0.65 -25.90
CA GLY A 241 -4.71 0.36 -25.89
C GLY A 241 -4.33 0.87 -24.49
N VAL A 242 -4.10 2.18 -24.37
CA VAL A 242 -3.71 2.84 -23.11
C VAL A 242 -4.82 2.73 -22.05
N ALA A 243 -6.09 2.83 -22.47
CA ALA A 243 -7.22 2.70 -21.56
C ALA A 243 -7.23 1.32 -20.88
N ALA A 244 -6.92 0.25 -21.63
CA ALA A 244 -6.84 -1.08 -21.06
C ALA A 244 -5.70 -1.24 -20.05
N MET A 245 -4.53 -0.65 -20.32
CA MET A 245 -3.40 -0.67 -19.38
C MET A 245 -3.70 0.11 -18.09
N VAL A 246 -4.35 1.27 -18.19
CA VAL A 246 -4.82 2.02 -17.02
C VAL A 246 -5.89 1.23 -16.25
N GLY A 247 -6.84 0.60 -16.97
CA GLY A 247 -7.84 -0.28 -16.40
C GLY A 247 -7.23 -1.46 -15.65
N ALA A 248 -6.17 -2.06 -16.20
CA ALA A 248 -5.39 -3.13 -15.57
C ALA A 248 -4.73 -2.68 -14.26
N VAL A 249 -4.13 -1.48 -14.23
CA VAL A 249 -3.60 -0.91 -12.97
C VAL A 249 -4.70 -0.78 -11.91
N ILE A 250 -5.84 -0.18 -12.28
CA ILE A 250 -6.97 0.02 -11.36
C ILE A 250 -7.51 -1.34 -10.87
N CYS A 251 -7.60 -2.34 -11.75
CA CYS A 251 -8.02 -3.68 -11.37
C CYS A 251 -7.04 -4.32 -10.38
N GLY A 252 -5.74 -4.14 -10.58
CA GLY A 252 -4.71 -4.61 -9.66
C GLY A 252 -4.81 -3.98 -8.28
N THR A 253 -4.80 -2.65 -8.22
CA THR A 253 -4.77 -1.89 -6.96
C THR A 253 -6.07 -2.05 -6.16
N PHE A 254 -7.22 -1.82 -6.78
CA PHE A 254 -8.51 -1.94 -6.10
C PHE A 254 -8.88 -3.40 -5.87
N GLY A 255 -8.54 -4.31 -6.80
CA GLY A 255 -8.69 -5.75 -6.60
C GLY A 255 -7.94 -6.23 -5.37
N ALA A 256 -6.68 -5.80 -5.18
CA ALA A 256 -5.93 -6.08 -3.96
C ALA A 256 -6.58 -5.49 -2.70
N GLY A 257 -7.09 -4.26 -2.77
CA GLY A 257 -7.88 -3.66 -1.68
C GLY A 257 -9.10 -4.52 -1.29
N PHE A 258 -9.88 -4.96 -2.27
CA PHE A 258 -11.02 -5.85 -2.03
C PHE A 258 -10.60 -7.24 -1.54
N LEU A 259 -9.51 -7.81 -2.05
CA LEU A 259 -8.98 -9.09 -1.56
C LEU A 259 -8.55 -9.00 -0.10
N MET A 260 -7.84 -7.94 0.29
CA MET A 260 -7.47 -7.71 1.70
C MET A 260 -8.72 -7.59 2.59
N ALA A 261 -9.75 -6.87 2.13
CA ALA A 261 -11.03 -6.80 2.83
C ALA A 261 -11.75 -8.16 2.90
N GLY A 262 -11.68 -8.97 1.84
CA GLY A 262 -12.22 -10.33 1.78
C GLY A 262 -11.56 -11.26 2.79
N TYR A 263 -10.22 -11.26 2.85
CA TYR A 263 -9.48 -12.00 3.87
C TYR A 263 -9.82 -11.51 5.28
N ALA A 264 -9.89 -10.20 5.51
CA ALA A 264 -10.30 -9.66 6.81
C ALA A 264 -11.72 -10.13 7.21
N SER A 265 -12.66 -10.16 6.26
CA SER A 265 -14.01 -10.70 6.46
C SER A 265 -14.00 -12.19 6.81
N LEU A 266 -13.19 -13.00 6.11
CA LEU A 266 -13.02 -14.41 6.42
C LEU A 266 -12.45 -14.61 7.83
N HIS A 267 -11.40 -13.88 8.22
CA HIS A 267 -10.83 -13.91 9.57
C HIS A 267 -11.86 -13.56 10.64
N LYS A 268 -12.71 -12.56 10.39
CA LYS A 268 -13.81 -12.18 11.30
C LYS A 268 -14.85 -13.29 11.41
N ARG A 269 -15.29 -13.86 10.29
CA ARG A 269 -16.31 -14.93 10.24
C ARG A 269 -15.83 -16.26 10.83
N ALA A 270 -14.53 -16.52 10.79
CA ALA A 270 -13.92 -17.71 11.34
C ALA A 270 -13.61 -17.58 12.85
N ARG A 271 -13.70 -16.38 13.44
CA ARG A 271 -13.40 -16.17 14.86
C ARG A 271 -14.36 -16.99 15.74
N GLY A 272 -13.79 -17.72 16.71
CA GLY A 272 -14.56 -18.54 17.65
C GLY A 272 -15.11 -19.85 17.08
N LYS A 273 -14.71 -20.25 15.86
CA LYS A 273 -15.16 -21.49 15.22
C LYS A 273 -14.04 -22.52 15.18
N ASP A 274 -14.41 -23.79 15.34
CA ASP A 274 -13.44 -24.90 15.37
C ASP A 274 -12.73 -25.08 14.02
N TRP A 275 -13.40 -24.74 12.91
CA TRP A 275 -12.84 -24.80 11.56
C TRP A 275 -11.97 -23.60 11.17
N ARG A 276 -11.67 -22.69 12.11
CA ARG A 276 -10.89 -21.47 11.81
C ARG A 276 -9.52 -21.75 11.23
N LEU A 277 -8.78 -22.66 11.82
CA LEU A 277 -7.43 -22.97 11.37
C LEU A 277 -7.44 -23.59 9.95
N PRO A 278 -8.20 -24.67 9.69
CA PRO A 278 -8.17 -25.31 8.37
C PRO A 278 -8.68 -24.39 7.26
N VAL A 279 -9.75 -23.61 7.47
CA VAL A 279 -10.26 -22.69 6.43
C VAL A 279 -9.24 -21.62 6.07
N LEU A 280 -8.50 -21.09 7.06
CA LEU A 280 -7.55 -20.01 6.82
C LEU A 280 -6.32 -20.56 6.09
N ILE A 281 -5.81 -21.71 6.51
CA ILE A 281 -4.71 -22.40 5.81
C ILE A 281 -5.09 -22.64 4.35
N LEU A 282 -6.26 -23.23 4.10
CA LEU A 282 -6.75 -23.48 2.75
C LEU A 282 -6.94 -22.18 1.95
N ALA A 283 -7.50 -21.14 2.55
CA ALA A 283 -7.72 -19.85 1.89
C ALA A 283 -6.41 -19.15 1.50
N TYR A 284 -5.34 -19.29 2.28
CA TYR A 284 -4.02 -18.73 1.93
C TYR A 284 -3.26 -19.61 0.94
N LEU A 285 -3.25 -20.94 1.11
CA LEU A 285 -2.61 -21.85 0.15
C LEU A 285 -3.26 -21.77 -1.24
N SER A 286 -4.58 -21.59 -1.27
CA SER A 286 -5.34 -21.49 -2.52
C SER A 286 -5.26 -20.11 -3.19
N ALA A 287 -4.57 -19.13 -2.60
CA ALA A 287 -4.42 -17.78 -3.16
C ALA A 287 -3.69 -17.77 -4.53
N VAL A 288 -2.94 -18.83 -4.83
CA VAL A 288 -2.26 -19.03 -6.13
C VAL A 288 -3.26 -19.32 -7.25
N PHE A 289 -4.46 -19.81 -6.91
CA PHE A 289 -5.49 -20.15 -7.88
C PHE A 289 -6.53 -19.03 -8.02
N VAL A 290 -6.90 -18.72 -9.27
CA VAL A 290 -7.85 -17.63 -9.58
C VAL A 290 -9.22 -17.86 -8.96
N PHE A 291 -9.74 -19.09 -9.00
CA PHE A 291 -11.11 -19.38 -8.54
C PHE A 291 -11.31 -19.18 -7.03
N PRO A 292 -10.47 -19.75 -6.14
CA PRO A 292 -10.52 -19.44 -4.71
C PRO A 292 -10.31 -17.96 -4.40
N LEU A 293 -9.38 -17.31 -5.11
CA LEU A 293 -9.13 -15.88 -4.96
C LEU A 293 -10.36 -15.04 -5.33
N PHE A 294 -11.12 -15.47 -6.36
CA PHE A 294 -12.39 -14.84 -6.73
C PHE A 294 -13.45 -14.95 -5.63
N ILE A 295 -13.54 -16.08 -4.91
CA ILE A 295 -14.45 -16.20 -3.75
C ILE A 295 -14.08 -15.19 -2.67
N ILE A 296 -12.78 -15.02 -2.37
CA ILE A 296 -12.30 -14.02 -1.43
C ILE A 296 -12.61 -12.60 -1.92
N LEU A 297 -12.45 -12.33 -3.21
CA LEU A 297 -12.80 -11.05 -3.82
C LEU A 297 -14.30 -10.73 -3.62
N VAL A 298 -15.18 -11.72 -3.85
CA VAL A 298 -16.63 -11.58 -3.61
C VAL A 298 -16.93 -11.27 -2.14
N PHE A 299 -16.22 -11.89 -1.19
CA PHE A 299 -16.36 -11.51 0.23
C PHE A 299 -15.98 -10.05 0.48
N GLY A 300 -14.91 -9.57 -0.16
CA GLY A 300 -14.51 -8.15 -0.09
C GLY A 300 -15.56 -7.20 -0.68
N LEU A 301 -16.10 -7.55 -1.85
CA LEU A 301 -17.15 -6.78 -2.53
C LEU A 301 -18.49 -6.80 -1.78
N SER A 302 -18.78 -7.85 -1.03
CA SER A 302 -20.04 -8.00 -0.28
C SER A 302 -20.11 -7.17 1.01
N ASP A 303 -18.97 -6.73 1.55
CA ASP A 303 -18.90 -6.10 2.88
C ASP A 303 -18.21 -4.73 2.81
N VAL A 304 -18.79 -3.81 2.04
CA VAL A 304 -18.21 -2.47 1.88
C VAL A 304 -18.78 -1.53 2.94
N ARG A 305 -17.96 -1.17 3.94
CA ARG A 305 -18.38 -0.36 5.08
C ARG A 305 -17.34 0.71 5.42
N SER A 306 -17.83 1.82 5.96
CA SER A 306 -17.00 2.81 6.64
C SER A 306 -17.22 2.67 8.13
N THR A 307 -16.41 1.84 8.79
CA THR A 307 -16.43 1.73 10.25
C THR A 307 -15.59 2.86 10.83
N ILE A 308 -16.22 3.72 11.61
CA ILE A 308 -15.55 4.77 12.39
C ILE A 308 -15.16 4.15 13.72
N SER A 309 -13.86 4.16 14.04
CA SER A 309 -13.39 3.76 15.36
C SER A 309 -13.53 4.91 16.33
N LEU A 310 -14.09 4.60 17.51
CA LEU A 310 -14.27 5.54 18.61
C LEU A 310 -13.32 5.17 19.75
N THR A 311 -12.64 6.16 20.31
CA THR A 311 -11.72 5.94 21.44
C THR A 311 -11.78 7.12 22.40
N PRO A 312 -11.58 6.93 23.72
CA PRO A 312 -11.52 8.05 24.64
C PRO A 312 -10.47 9.07 24.24
N ALA A 313 -10.75 10.36 24.46
CA ALA A 313 -9.73 11.40 24.30
C ALA A 313 -8.55 11.13 25.25
N ARG A 314 -7.32 11.21 24.76
CA ARG A 314 -6.12 11.08 25.60
C ARG A 314 -6.16 12.22 26.63
N LYS A 315 -6.27 11.89 27.92
CA LYS A 315 -6.13 12.88 29.00
C LYS A 315 -4.74 13.53 28.87
N THR A 316 -4.70 14.83 28.62
CA THR A 316 -3.49 15.62 28.83
C THR A 316 -3.29 15.71 30.33
N ASP A 317 -2.24 15.07 30.86
CA ASP A 317 -1.80 15.31 32.24
C ASP A 317 -1.38 16.78 32.36
N ASN A 318 -2.31 17.63 32.79
CA ASN A 318 -2.01 18.98 33.25
C ASN A 318 -1.59 18.94 34.72
N SER A 319 -0.65 18.06 35.09
CA SER A 319 -0.17 17.91 36.48
C SER A 319 0.97 18.88 36.84
N ASN A 320 1.10 20.02 36.15
CA ASN A 320 2.11 21.05 36.44
C ASN A 320 1.54 22.48 36.40
N GLU A 321 0.27 22.66 36.73
CA GLU A 321 -0.17 23.96 37.26
C GLU A 321 0.19 23.99 38.75
N THR A 322 1.42 24.43 39.03
CA THR A 322 1.76 25.01 40.33
C THR A 322 0.76 26.12 40.61
N LYS A 323 -0.19 25.84 41.51
CA LYS A 323 -1.05 26.86 42.09
C LYS A 323 -0.19 27.89 42.84
N PRO A 324 -0.53 29.19 42.75
CA PRO A 324 0.19 30.26 43.43
C PRO A 324 0.12 30.15 44.95
#